data_AF-A0A3D1GSD7-F1
#
_entry.id   AF-A0A3D1GSD7-F1
#
_cell.length_a   1.000
_cell.length_b   1.000
_cell.length_c   1.000
_cell.angle_alpha   90.00
_cell.angle_beta   90.00
_cell.angle_gamma   90.00
#
_symmetry.space_group_name_H-M   'P 1'
#
loop_
_entity.id
_entity.type
_entity.pdbx_description
1 polymer ?
#
loop_
_entity_poly.entity_id
_entity_poly.type
_entity_poly.pdbx_seq_one_letter_code
_entity_poly.pdbx_strand_id
1 'polypeptide(L)'
;MDGESFGGGRQKNVLGGALIPCSVSPMTGFFRDGCCHTGPEDMGSHTVCAVMTDDFLHFSKAAGNDLMTVRPEYNFPGLKPGDSWCLCAARWEQA
;
A
#
# COMPACT_ATOMS: atom_id res chain seq x y z
N MET A 1 9.93 -14.76 26.24
CA MET A 1 9.11 -13.66 25.69
C MET A 1 9.65 -13.44 24.29
N ASP A 2 9.24 -14.37 23.45
CA ASP A 2 9.91 -14.72 22.21
C ASP A 2 9.43 -13.74 21.14
N GLY A 3 10.34 -12.84 20.76
CA GLY A 3 10.16 -11.94 19.64
C GLY A 3 10.21 -12.74 18.35
N GLU A 4 9.06 -13.25 17.93
CA GLU A 4 8.87 -13.82 16.61
C GLU A 4 9.18 -12.75 15.56
N SER A 5 10.42 -12.81 15.08
CA SER A 5 10.93 -12.07 13.94
C SER A 5 10.21 -12.59 12.70
N PHE A 6 9.06 -11.99 12.36
CA PHE A 6 8.52 -12.07 11.02
C PHE A 6 9.57 -11.51 10.05
N GLY A 7 10.16 -12.38 9.24
CA GLY A 7 11.21 -12.05 8.28
C GLY A 7 10.75 -11.15 7.14
N GLY A 8 10.57 -9.85 7.42
CA GLY A 8 10.28 -8.78 6.46
C GLY A 8 11.38 -7.72 6.52
N GLY A 9 11.73 -7.12 5.38
CA GLY A 9 12.94 -6.32 5.16
C GLY A 9 13.27 -5.24 6.20
N ARG A 10 14.57 -4.93 6.34
CA ARG A 10 15.15 -3.87 7.21
C ARG A 10 14.75 -2.43 6.82
N GLN A 11 13.58 -2.21 6.23
CA GLN A 11 13.13 -0.88 5.85
C GLN A 11 12.56 -0.14 7.06
N LYS A 12 12.78 1.17 7.08
CA LYS A 12 12.38 2.04 8.17
C LYS A 12 11.19 2.88 7.74
N ASN A 13 10.33 3.21 8.69
CA ASN A 13 9.30 4.22 8.48
C ASN A 13 9.94 5.63 8.40
N VAL A 14 9.13 6.62 8.04
CA VAL A 14 9.57 8.03 7.87
C VAL A 14 10.10 8.68 9.17
N LEU A 15 9.82 8.08 10.34
CA LEU A 15 10.32 8.52 11.64
C LEU A 15 11.65 7.84 12.03
N GLY A 16 12.21 7.01 11.14
CA GLY A 16 13.47 6.29 11.36
C GLY A 16 13.34 5.00 12.18
N GLY A 17 12.13 4.64 12.60
CA GLY A 17 11.82 3.39 13.31
C GLY A 17 11.53 2.22 12.37
N ALA A 18 11.20 1.05 12.92
CA ALA A 18 10.82 -0.11 12.13
C ALA A 18 9.55 0.16 11.30
N LEU A 19 9.53 -0.28 10.05
CA LEU A 19 8.31 -0.25 9.26
C LEU A 19 7.31 -1.25 9.84
N ILE A 20 6.08 -0.79 10.07
CA ILE A 20 4.98 -1.62 10.56
C ILE A 20 4.06 -2.03 9.40
N PRO A 21 3.28 -3.11 9.54
CA PRO A 21 2.26 -3.46 8.56
C PRO A 21 1.28 -2.30 8.31
N CYS A 22 0.99 -2.05 7.04
CA CYS A 22 -0.03 -1.11 6.60
C CYS A 22 -1.43 -1.76 6.59
N SER A 23 -1.54 -2.98 6.04
CA SER A 23 -2.77 -3.77 6.04
C SER A 23 -2.50 -5.25 5.76
N VAL A 24 -3.22 -6.14 6.44
CA VAL A 24 -3.21 -7.59 6.14
C VAL A 24 -4.56 -8.09 5.62
N SER A 25 -5.59 -7.23 5.66
CA SER A 25 -6.93 -7.52 5.13
C SER A 25 -7.62 -6.19 4.79
N PRO A 26 -7.58 -5.76 3.50
CA PRO A 26 -6.98 -6.46 2.35
C PRO A 26 -5.45 -6.51 2.42
N MET A 27 -4.84 -7.58 1.90
CA MET A 27 -3.38 -7.72 1.84
C MET A 27 -2.79 -6.69 0.87
N THR A 28 -1.95 -5.78 1.39
CA THR A 28 -1.35 -4.67 0.64
C THR A 28 0.16 -4.88 0.41
N GLY A 29 0.82 -3.86 -0.16
CA GLY A 29 2.24 -3.84 -0.45
C GLY A 29 2.52 -4.33 -1.86
N PHE A 30 3.56 -3.80 -2.50
CA PHE A 30 4.01 -4.25 -3.82
C PHE A 30 4.31 -5.76 -3.80
N PHE A 31 4.98 -6.23 -2.74
CA PHE A 31 5.31 -7.65 -2.52
C PHE A 31 4.19 -8.48 -1.90
N ARG A 32 3.01 -7.88 -1.63
CA ARG A 32 1.87 -8.52 -0.95
C ARG A 32 2.24 -9.14 0.42
N ASP A 33 3.09 -8.45 1.17
CA ASP A 33 3.51 -8.83 2.53
C ASP A 33 2.82 -7.99 3.64
N GLY A 34 1.93 -7.08 3.24
CA GLY A 34 1.18 -6.20 4.13
C GLY A 34 1.92 -4.94 4.55
N CYS A 35 3.18 -4.78 4.15
CA CYS A 35 4.01 -3.61 4.41
C CYS A 35 4.22 -2.80 3.13
N CYS A 36 4.49 -1.50 3.27
CA CYS A 36 4.85 -0.65 2.13
C CYS A 36 6.34 -0.76 1.78
N HIS A 37 6.82 -2.00 1.71
CA HIS A 37 8.17 -2.31 1.25
C HIS A 37 8.29 -2.05 -0.26
N THR A 38 9.42 -1.47 -0.65
CA THR A 38 9.76 -1.19 -2.05
C THR A 38 11.11 -1.83 -2.42
N GLY A 39 11.38 -1.95 -3.71
CA GLY A 39 12.67 -2.41 -4.24
C GLY A 39 12.91 -1.88 -5.66
N PRO A 40 14.05 -2.21 -6.30
CA PRO A 40 14.33 -1.82 -7.69
C PRO A 40 13.25 -2.22 -8.72
N GLU A 41 12.49 -3.26 -8.43
CA GLU A 41 11.36 -3.76 -9.24
C GLU A 41 10.08 -2.94 -9.08
N ASP A 42 9.92 -2.21 -7.97
CA ASP A 42 8.77 -1.36 -7.71
C ASP A 42 9.00 0.05 -8.27
N MET A 43 8.87 0.16 -9.59
CA MET A 43 8.98 1.44 -10.30
C MET A 43 7.93 2.47 -9.87
N GLY A 44 6.83 2.04 -9.24
CA GLY A 44 5.78 2.92 -8.75
C GLY A 44 6.07 3.52 -7.37
N SER A 45 7.02 2.94 -6.62
CA SER A 45 7.34 3.29 -5.24
C SER A 45 6.09 3.27 -4.35
N HIS A 46 5.54 2.07 -4.11
CA HIS A 46 4.39 1.83 -3.24
C HIS A 46 4.77 1.95 -1.75
N THR A 47 5.24 3.14 -1.37
CA THR A 47 5.87 3.45 -0.07
C THR A 47 4.99 4.27 0.86
N VAL A 48 3.84 4.75 0.40
CA VAL A 48 2.90 5.55 1.20
C VAL A 48 1.76 4.67 1.69
N CYS A 49 1.73 4.36 2.99
CA CYS A 49 0.54 3.77 3.60
C CYS A 49 -0.52 4.85 3.82
N ALA A 50 -1.69 4.71 3.21
CA ALA A 50 -2.81 5.63 3.36
C ALA A 50 -4.11 4.89 3.64
N VAL A 51 -5.01 5.56 4.37
CA VAL A 51 -6.40 5.11 4.54
C VAL A 51 -7.24 5.72 3.42
N MET A 52 -7.91 4.88 2.65
CA MET A 52 -8.69 5.32 1.50
C MET A 52 -9.91 6.14 1.97
N THR A 53 -10.15 7.25 1.28
CA THR A 53 -11.39 8.02 1.39
C THR A 53 -12.19 7.90 0.10
N ASP A 54 -13.50 8.15 0.17
CA ASP A 54 -14.35 8.12 -1.02
C ASP A 54 -13.88 9.13 -2.08
N ASP A 55 -13.55 10.35 -1.65
CA ASP A 55 -13.04 11.41 -2.52
C ASP A 55 -11.72 11.01 -3.20
N PHE A 56 -10.78 10.43 -2.45
CA PHE A 56 -9.50 9.98 -3.02
C PHE A 56 -9.69 8.87 -4.04
N LEU A 57 -10.57 7.90 -3.77
CA LEU A 57 -10.82 6.78 -4.69
C LEU A 57 -11.43 7.29 -6.02
N HIS A 58 -12.38 8.21 -5.95
CA HIS A 58 -12.97 8.84 -7.14
C HIS A 58 -11.96 9.72 -7.89
N PHE A 59 -11.18 10.53 -7.18
CA PHE A 59 -10.09 11.32 -7.76
C PHE A 59 -9.06 10.43 -8.47
N SER A 60 -8.56 9.40 -7.80
CA SER A 60 -7.53 8.50 -8.32
C SER A 60 -8.01 7.81 -9.58
N LYS A 61 -9.27 7.34 -9.59
CA LYS A 61 -9.89 6.74 -10.77
C LYS A 61 -9.99 7.73 -11.94
N ALA A 62 -10.42 8.96 -11.68
CA ALA A 62 -10.47 10.01 -12.71
C ALA A 62 -9.08 10.38 -13.26
N ALA A 63 -8.04 10.27 -12.42
CA ALA A 63 -6.63 10.45 -12.76
C ALA A 63 -5.98 9.22 -13.44
N GLY A 64 -6.78 8.21 -13.81
CA GLY A 64 -6.32 6.99 -14.49
C GLY A 64 -5.71 5.93 -13.57
N ASN A 65 -5.93 6.00 -12.27
CA ASN A 65 -5.52 5.02 -11.27
C ASN A 65 -6.76 4.42 -10.56
N ASP A 66 -7.43 3.48 -11.22
CA ASP A 66 -8.63 2.85 -10.68
C ASP A 66 -8.29 1.85 -9.56
N LEU A 67 -8.49 2.28 -8.32
CA LEU A 67 -8.31 1.47 -7.12
C LEU A 67 -9.59 0.82 -6.61
N MET A 68 -10.73 1.00 -7.30
CA MET A 68 -12.02 0.46 -6.84
C MET A 68 -12.39 -0.84 -7.57
N THR A 69 -12.02 -0.97 -8.84
CA THR A 69 -12.37 -2.15 -9.64
C THR A 69 -11.56 -3.38 -9.19
N VAL A 70 -12.25 -4.47 -8.88
CA VAL A 70 -11.62 -5.77 -8.57
C VAL A 70 -10.79 -6.26 -9.76
N ARG A 71 -9.55 -6.69 -9.52
CA ARG A 71 -8.66 -7.30 -10.52
C ARG A 71 -8.09 -8.62 -9.99
N PRO A 72 -8.81 -9.74 -10.12
CA PRO A 72 -8.35 -11.05 -9.64
C PRO A 72 -7.01 -11.47 -10.25
N GLU A 73 -6.74 -11.07 -11.49
CA GLU A 73 -5.48 -11.32 -12.21
C GLU A 73 -4.24 -10.70 -11.53
N TYR A 74 -4.43 -9.68 -10.69
CA TYR A 74 -3.39 -9.02 -9.91
C TYR A 74 -3.51 -9.23 -8.39
N ASN A 75 -4.37 -10.19 -7.99
CA ASN A 75 -4.74 -10.41 -6.59
C ASN A 75 -5.13 -9.08 -5.90
N PHE A 76 -5.94 -8.26 -6.59
CA PHE A 76 -6.38 -6.96 -6.12
C PHE A 76 -7.89 -6.98 -5.86
N PRO A 77 -8.33 -6.79 -4.60
CA PRO A 77 -9.72 -6.97 -4.22
C PRO A 77 -10.63 -5.80 -4.61
N GLY A 78 -10.08 -4.68 -5.09
CA GLY A 78 -10.77 -3.40 -5.12
C GLY A 78 -10.87 -2.80 -3.73
N LEU A 79 -10.63 -1.50 -3.60
CA LEU A 79 -10.62 -0.79 -2.33
C LEU A 79 -11.92 -0.02 -2.12
N LYS A 80 -12.27 0.13 -0.85
CA LYS A 80 -13.38 0.93 -0.35
C LYS A 80 -12.89 1.95 0.68
N PRO A 81 -13.67 2.99 0.98
CA PRO A 81 -13.34 3.92 2.05
C PRO A 81 -13.08 3.19 3.37
N GLY A 82 -12.00 3.58 4.05
CA GLY A 82 -11.53 2.95 5.29
C GLY A 82 -10.47 1.85 5.11
N ASP A 83 -10.28 1.32 3.90
CA ASP A 83 -9.20 0.36 3.66
C ASP A 83 -7.84 1.05 3.73
N SER A 84 -6.85 0.38 4.33
CA SER A 84 -5.45 0.82 4.30
C SER A 84 -4.72 0.20 3.11
N TRP A 85 -4.03 1.01 2.31
CA TRP A 85 -3.30 0.54 1.13
C TRP A 85 -1.97 1.26 0.92
N CYS A 86 -1.01 0.56 0.31
CA CYS A 86 0.28 1.12 -0.04
C CYS A 86 0.17 1.72 -1.44
N LEU A 87 0.22 3.05 -1.52
CA LEU A 87 0.11 3.81 -2.75
C LEU A 87 1.48 4.12 -3.34
N CYS A 88 1.55 4.18 -4.67
CA CYS A 88 2.65 4.83 -5.36
C CYS A 88 2.82 6.27 -4.84
N ALA A 89 4.04 6.65 -4.45
CA ALA A 89 4.32 7.98 -3.91
C ALA A 89 3.85 9.10 -4.84
N ALA A 90 4.07 8.95 -6.15
CA ALA A 90 3.63 9.94 -7.15
C ALA A 90 2.10 10.03 -7.27
N ARG A 91 1.35 8.96 -6.99
CA ARG A 91 -0.13 8.98 -7.00
C ARG A 91 -0.69 9.63 -5.75
N TRP A 92 0.03 9.53 -4.63
CA TRP A 92 -0.30 10.26 -3.42
C TRP A 92 -0.03 11.75 -3.56
N GLU A 93 1.13 12.14 -4.10
CA GLU A 93 1.50 13.54 -4.34
C GLU A 93 0.55 14.26 -5.32
N GLN A 94 -0.05 13.52 -6.25
CA GLN A 94 -1.00 14.07 -7.21
C GLN A 94 -2.31 14.58 -6.57
N ALA A 95 -2.69 14.03 -5.41
CA ALA A 95 -4.00 14.19 -4.79
C ALA A 95 -4.09 15.38 -3.83
#